data_AF-A0A853APE8-F1
#
_entry.id   AF-A0A853APE8-F1
#
_cell.length_a   1.000
_cell.length_b   1.000
_cell.length_c   1.000
_cell.angle_alpha   90.00
_cell.angle_beta   90.00
_cell.angle_gamma   90.00
#
_symmetry.space_group_name_H-M   'P 1'
#
loop_
_entity.id
_entity.type
_entity.pdbx_description
1 polymer ?
#
loop_
_entity_poly.entity_id
_entity_poly.type
_entity_poly.pdbx_seq_one_letter_code
_entity_poly.pdbx_strand_id
1 'polypeptide(L)'
;MTGFHADPPSIQSFSDLLYQYGNDTNEIRKYLLQHRDEFVNTYGGIALSDIAKYLTPPIDVLNHLINDVTSCYQATSGQLEMAANRYESTDQDQASQLDQTYPGAPR
;
A
#
# COMPACT_ATOMS: atom_id res chain seq x y z
N MET A 1 13.31 27.13 -15.88
CA MET A 1 12.11 26.49 -15.31
C MET A 1 12.51 25.10 -14.87
N THR A 2 12.65 24.86 -13.56
CA THR A 2 12.83 23.51 -13.01
C THR A 2 11.47 22.82 -13.06
N GLY A 3 11.11 22.29 -14.23
CA GLY A 3 9.91 21.48 -14.39
C GLY A 3 10.03 20.25 -13.51
N PHE A 4 9.04 20.02 -12.67
CA PHE A 4 8.91 18.81 -11.86
C PHE A 4 8.83 17.62 -12.84
N HIS A 5 9.94 16.91 -13.06
CA HIS A 5 9.99 15.69 -13.86
C HIS A 5 9.47 14.55 -12.99
N ALA A 6 8.15 14.39 -12.99
CA ALA A 6 7.52 13.19 -12.45
C ALA A 6 7.30 12.24 -13.63
N ASP A 7 8.06 11.15 -13.69
CA ASP A 7 7.93 10.14 -14.74
C ASP A 7 6.80 9.17 -14.35
N PRO A 8 5.64 9.14 -15.03
CA PRO A 8 4.48 8.35 -14.61
C PRO A 8 4.78 6.86 -14.35
N PRO A 9 5.58 6.15 -15.18
CA PRO A 9 6.02 4.79 -14.91
C PRO A 9 6.75 4.62 -13.58
N SER A 10 7.56 5.60 -13.18
CA SER A 10 8.29 5.55 -11.90
C SER A 10 7.34 5.70 -10.70
N ILE A 11 6.31 6.54 -10.83
CA ILE A 11 5.26 6.73 -9.81
C ILE A 11 4.44 5.46 -9.68
N GLN A 12 4.09 4.84 -10.81
CA GLN A 12 3.33 3.60 -10.85
C GLN A 12 4.10 2.43 -10.24
N SER A 13 5.38 2.27 -10.61
CA SER A 13 6.25 1.26 -10.01
C SER A 13 6.38 1.43 -8.49
N PHE A 14 6.43 2.67 -7.99
CA PHE A 14 6.46 2.92 -6.55
C PHE A 14 5.12 2.63 -5.88
N SER A 15 3.99 2.94 -6.54
CA SER A 15 2.65 2.54 -6.09
C SER A 15 2.52 1.02 -5.95
N ASP A 16 2.97 0.27 -6.96
CA ASP A 16 2.91 -1.19 -6.98
C ASP A 16 3.72 -1.81 -5.82
N LEU A 17 4.91 -1.25 -5.54
CA LEU A 17 5.73 -1.67 -4.40
C LEU A 17 5.01 -1.45 -3.06
N LEU A 18 4.37 -0.30 -2.87
CA LEU A 18 3.61 -0.02 -1.64
C LEU A 18 2.40 -0.93 -1.51
N TYR A 19 1.70 -1.21 -2.61
CA TYR A 19 0.61 -2.17 -2.63
C TYR A 19 1.09 -3.57 -2.22
N GLN A 20 2.23 -4.01 -2.76
CA GLN A 20 2.86 -5.28 -2.38
C GLN A 20 3.23 -5.32 -0.89
N TYR A 21 3.84 -4.26 -0.36
CA TYR A 21 4.14 -4.17 1.08
C TYR A 21 2.89 -4.19 1.95
N GLY A 22 1.79 -3.59 1.50
CA GLY A 22 0.49 -3.72 2.16
C GLY A 22 0.01 -5.17 2.21
N ASN A 23 0.17 -5.93 1.12
CA ASN A 23 -0.18 -7.35 1.08
C ASN A 23 0.72 -8.19 2.00
N ASP A 24 2.03 -7.99 1.95
CA ASP A 24 2.99 -8.69 2.82
C ASP A 24 2.70 -8.44 4.30
N THR A 25 2.37 -7.19 4.65
CA THR A 25 2.01 -6.81 6.03
C THR A 25 0.70 -7.50 6.47
N ASN A 26 -0.25 -7.66 5.55
CA ASN A 26 -1.49 -8.40 5.81
C ASN A 26 -1.24 -9.91 5.99
N GLU A 27 -0.29 -10.50 5.26
CA GLU A 27 0.10 -11.90 5.49
C GLU A 27 0.78 -12.09 6.85
N ILE A 28 1.65 -11.17 7.27
CA ILE A 28 2.23 -11.16 8.63
C ILE A 28 1.13 -11.10 9.69
N ARG A 29 0.10 -10.28 9.47
CA ARG A 29 -1.07 -10.19 10.35
C ARG A 29 -1.79 -11.53 10.50
N LYS A 30 -2.06 -12.20 9.38
CA LYS A 30 -2.73 -13.51 9.37
C LYS A 30 -1.90 -14.53 10.14
N TYR A 31 -0.60 -14.56 9.90
CA TYR A 31 0.32 -15.44 10.63
C TYR A 31 0.28 -15.19 12.14
N LEU A 32 0.37 -13.92 12.56
CA LEU A 32 0.31 -13.51 13.97
C LEU A 32 -0.99 -13.98 14.65
N LEU A 33 -2.14 -13.75 14.01
CA LEU A 33 -3.45 -14.12 14.56
C LEU A 33 -3.65 -15.64 14.59
N GLN A 34 -3.23 -16.36 13.55
CA GLN A 34 -3.31 -17.81 13.51
C GLN A 34 -2.53 -18.45 14.67
N HIS A 35 -1.29 -18.00 14.92
CA HIS A 35 -0.45 -18.56 15.98
C HIS A 35 -0.97 -18.21 17.38
N ARG A 36 -1.60 -17.04 17.54
CA ARG A 36 -2.33 -16.70 18.77
C ARG A 36 -3.45 -17.70 19.02
N ASP A 37 -4.30 -17.94 18.03
CA ASP A 37 -5.46 -18.83 18.17
C ASP A 37 -5.02 -20.27 18.44
N GLU A 38 -3.98 -20.75 17.75
CA GLU A 38 -3.36 -22.05 18.02
C GLU A 38 -2.81 -22.16 19.45
N PHE A 39 -2.13 -21.12 19.94
CA PHE A 39 -1.62 -21.09 21.31
C PHE A 39 -2.76 -21.14 22.34
N VAL A 40 -3.81 -20.34 22.15
CA VAL A 40 -4.99 -20.31 23.04
C VAL A 40 -5.71 -21.66 23.03
N ASN A 41 -5.88 -22.29 21.87
CA ASN A 41 -6.56 -23.59 21.76
C ASN A 41 -5.74 -24.73 22.37
N THR A 42 -4.41 -24.71 22.19
CA THR A 42 -3.50 -25.77 22.67
C THR A 42 -3.30 -25.68 24.18
N TYR A 43 -3.21 -24.46 24.71
CA TYR A 43 -2.78 -24.18 26.08
C TYR A 43 -3.87 -23.48 26.92
N GLY A 44 -5.13 -23.47 26.48
CA GLY A 44 -6.23 -22.83 27.21
C GLY A 44 -6.61 -23.47 28.56
N GLY A 45 -5.93 -24.54 28.99
CA GLY A 45 -6.12 -25.15 30.31
C GLY A 45 -5.71 -24.22 31.46
N ILE A 46 -6.32 -24.41 32.65
CA ILE A 46 -6.32 -23.48 33.79
C ILE A 46 -4.94 -22.85 34.11
N ALA A 47 -3.84 -23.60 34.04
CA ALA A 47 -2.49 -23.11 34.36
C ALA A 47 -1.82 -22.27 33.24
N LEU A 48 -2.17 -22.51 31.98
CA LEU A 48 -1.63 -21.80 30.82
C LEU A 48 -2.58 -20.70 30.31
N SER A 49 -3.84 -20.72 30.75
CA SER A 49 -4.80 -19.63 30.54
C SER A 49 -4.33 -18.30 31.12
N ASP A 50 -3.54 -18.30 32.20
CA ASP A 50 -2.93 -17.08 32.74
C ASP A 50 -1.82 -16.55 31.83
N ILE A 51 -1.00 -17.42 31.22
CA ILE A 51 0.01 -17.00 30.22
C ILE A 51 -0.68 -16.45 28.97
N ALA A 52 -1.78 -17.06 28.53
CA ALA A 52 -2.58 -16.56 27.41
C ALA A 52 -3.16 -15.15 27.67
N LYS A 53 -3.51 -14.82 28.92
CA LYS A 53 -3.95 -13.46 29.31
C LYS A 53 -2.84 -12.41 29.16
N TYR A 54 -1.58 -12.78 29.37
CA TYR A 54 -0.44 -11.86 29.20
C TYR A 54 0.00 -11.70 27.75
N LEU A 55 -0.18 -12.72 26.91
CA LEU A 55 0.21 -12.69 25.49
C LEU A 55 -0.83 -12.03 24.58
N THR A 56 -2.11 -12.13 24.92
CA THR A 56 -3.20 -11.60 24.09
C THR A 56 -3.12 -10.07 23.88
N PRO A 57 -2.97 -9.22 24.91
CA PRO A 57 -2.99 -7.77 24.71
C PRO A 57 -1.86 -7.23 23.83
N PRO A 58 -0.58 -7.67 23.98
CA PRO A 58 0.48 -7.27 23.06
C PRO A 58 0.22 -7.68 21.61
N ILE A 59 -0.36 -8.87 21.38
CA ILE A 59 -0.72 -9.34 20.03
C ILE A 59 -1.82 -8.47 19.43
N ASP A 60 -2.81 -8.05 20.21
CA ASP A 60 -3.87 -7.15 19.76
C ASP A 60 -3.30 -5.76 19.40
N VAL A 61 -2.35 -5.23 20.19
CA VAL A 61 -1.64 -3.99 19.87
C VAL A 61 -0.85 -4.11 18.56
N LEU A 62 -0.10 -5.20 18.38
CA LEU A 62 0.63 -5.46 17.14
C LEU A 62 -0.31 -5.57 15.94
N ASN A 63 -1.44 -6.26 16.09
CA ASN A 63 -2.47 -6.38 15.06
C ASN A 63 -3.03 -5.01 14.66
N HIS A 64 -3.28 -4.11 15.62
CA HIS A 64 -3.70 -2.74 15.31
C HIS A 64 -2.63 -1.95 14.55
N LEU A 65 -1.37 -1.99 15.01
CA LEU A 65 -0.27 -1.29 14.34
C LEU A 65 -0.03 -1.79 12.92
N ILE A 66 -0.05 -3.11 12.72
CA ILE A 66 0.05 -3.74 11.40
C ILE A 66 -1.10 -3.27 10.50
N ASN A 67 -2.33 -3.22 11.03
CA ASN A 67 -3.48 -2.75 10.28
C ASN A 67 -3.32 -1.27 9.84
N ASP A 68 -2.87 -0.40 10.75
CA ASP A 68 -2.64 1.02 10.45
C ASP A 68 -1.56 1.21 9.37
N VAL A 69 -0.45 0.47 9.47
CA VAL A 69 0.62 0.48 8.46
C VAL A 69 0.11 -0.03 7.11
N THR A 70 -0.66 -1.11 7.11
CA THR A 70 -1.26 -1.66 5.88
C THR A 70 -2.18 -0.65 5.21
N SER A 71 -3.05 0.01 5.99
CA SER A 71 -3.94 1.06 5.48
C SER A 71 -3.16 2.26 4.95
N CYS A 72 -2.06 2.65 5.60
CA CYS A 72 -1.19 3.72 5.14
C CYS A 72 -0.55 3.39 3.77
N TYR A 73 -0.03 2.18 3.60
CA TYR A 73 0.52 1.72 2.32
C TYR A 73 -0.52 1.73 1.21
N GLN A 74 -1.71 1.17 1.46
CA GLN A 74 -2.80 1.13 0.49
C GLN A 74 -3.30 2.54 0.12
N ALA A 75 -3.46 3.42 1.10
CA ALA A 75 -3.86 4.81 0.86
C ALA A 75 -2.81 5.57 0.04
N THR A 76 -1.53 5.38 0.35
CA THR A 76 -0.43 6.04 -0.37
C THR A 76 -0.32 5.52 -1.81
N SER A 77 -0.42 4.21 -2.01
CA SER A 77 -0.47 3.59 -3.34
C SER A 77 -1.63 4.19 -4.17
N GLY A 78 -2.84 4.25 -3.62
CA GLY A 78 -3.98 4.85 -4.33
C GLY A 78 -3.76 6.33 -4.72
N GLN A 79 -3.13 7.12 -3.86
CA GLN A 79 -2.81 8.52 -4.19
C GLN A 79 -1.74 8.64 -5.29
N LEU A 80 -0.75 7.74 -5.30
CA LEU A 80 0.29 7.70 -6.33
C LEU A 80 -0.28 7.27 -7.68
N GLU A 81 -1.18 6.29 -7.70
CA GLU A 81 -1.87 5.87 -8.92
C GLU A 81 -2.72 7.02 -9.49
N MET A 82 -3.48 7.73 -8.65
CA MET A 82 -4.20 8.93 -9.06
C MET A 82 -3.28 10.02 -9.60
N ALA A 83 -2.09 10.19 -9.00
CA ALA A 83 -1.09 11.15 -9.47
C ALA A 83 -0.53 10.75 -10.85
N ALA A 84 -0.15 9.48 -11.03
CA ALA A 84 0.35 8.95 -12.30
C ALA A 84 -0.67 9.17 -13.43
N ASN A 85 -1.93 8.79 -13.20
CA ASN A 85 -3.02 8.98 -14.16
C ASN A 85 -3.21 10.46 -14.54
N ARG A 86 -3.06 11.37 -13.58
CA ARG A 86 -3.18 12.82 -13.82
C ARG A 86 -2.01 13.38 -14.61
N TYR A 87 -0.80 12.87 -14.41
CA TYR A 87 0.35 13.25 -15.22
C TYR A 87 0.18 12.76 -16.66
N GLU A 88 -0.21 11.50 -16.86
CA GLU A 88 -0.45 10.96 -18.21
C GLU A 88 -1.52 11.74 -18.96
N SER A 89 -2.65 12.06 -18.32
CA SER A 89 -3.70 12.85 -18.97
C SER A 89 -3.23 14.26 -19.34
N THR A 90 -2.45 14.89 -18.46
CA THR A 90 -1.92 16.24 -18.70
C THR A 90 -0.91 16.25 -19.85
N ASP A 91 -0.04 15.24 -19.93
CA ASP A 91 0.92 15.10 -21.02
C ASP A 91 0.21 14.81 -22.35
N GLN A 92 -0.83 13.98 -22.36
CA GLN A 92 -1.66 13.73 -23.54
C GLN A 92 -2.40 14.99 -24.02
N ASP A 93 -2.95 15.79 -23.09
CA ASP A 93 -3.61 17.05 -23.41
C ASP A 93 -2.63 18.07 -23.98
N GLN A 94 -1.43 18.18 -23.41
CA GLN A 94 -0.38 19.06 -23.92
C GLN A 94 0.11 18.63 -25.30
N ALA A 95 0.33 17.32 -25.52
CA ALA A 95 0.69 16.78 -26.82
C ALA A 95 -0.40 17.08 -27.86
N SER A 96 -1.67 16.88 -27.50
CA SER A 96 -2.82 17.18 -28.38
C SER A 96 -2.92 18.66 -28.73
N GLN A 97 -2.65 19.56 -27.79
CA GLN A 97 -2.63 21.00 -28.05
C GLN A 97 -1.47 21.41 -28.96
N LEU A 98 -0.30 20.79 -28.80
CA LEU A 98 0.86 21.04 -29.66
C LEU A 98 0.62 20.54 -31.09
N ASP A 99 0.01 19.37 -31.27
CA ASP A 99 -0.39 18.85 -32.59
C ASP A 99 -1.41 19.76 -33.30
N GLN A 100 -2.36 20.34 -32.56
CA GLN A 100 -3.31 21.31 -33.10
C GLN A 100 -2.67 22.66 -33.45
N THR A 101 -1.65 23.08 -32.68
CA THR A 101 -0.95 24.35 -32.89
C THR A 101 0.10 24.26 -34.01
N TYR A 102 0.69 23.08 -34.20
CA TYR A 102 1.66 22.78 -35.24
C TYR A 102 1.19 21.59 -36.09
N PRO A 103 0.08 21.73 -36.84
CA PRO A 103 -0.35 20.68 -37.76
C PRO A 103 0.80 20.43 -38.73
N GLY A 104 1.34 19.20 -38.72
CA GLY A 104 2.58 18.85 -39.39
C GLY A 104 2.67 19.45 -40.79
N ALA A 105 3.84 20.02 -41.11
CA ALA A 105 4.09 20.63 -42.41
C ALA A 105 3.69 19.64 -43.52
N PRO A 106 2.90 20.08 -44.53
CA PRO A 106 2.56 19.21 -45.65
C PRO A 106 3.84 18.68 -46.28
N ARG A 107 3.88 17.36 -46.49
CA ARG A 107 4.95 16.66 -47.22
C ARG A 107 5.07 17.18 -48.64
#